data_AF-A0A3M0C067-F1
#
_entry.id   AF-A0A3M0C067-F1
#
_cell.length_a   1.000
_cell.length_b   1.000
_cell.length_c   1.000
_cell.angle_alpha   90.00
_cell.angle_beta   90.00
_cell.angle_gamma   90.00
#
_symmetry.space_group_name_H-M   'P 1'
#
loop_
_entity.id
_entity.type
_entity.pdbx_description
1 polymer ?
#
loop_
_entity_poly.entity_id
_entity_poly.type
_entity_poly.pdbx_seq_one_letter_code
_entity_poly.pdbx_strand_id
1 'polypeptide(L)' 'MTIAPPEIKFVTTQRVACDGDEGPLGHPRVYLNMGTDGRVVCGYCDRLFILEGGPADTPEVRAEAEKLSAA' A
#
# COMPACT_ATOMS: atom_id res chain seq x y z
N MET A 1 -18.19 -13.56 2.81
CA MET A 1 -17.73 -12.18 3.06
C MET A 1 -16.54 -11.95 2.15
N THR A 2 -16.72 -11.23 1.05
CA THR A 2 -15.63 -10.88 0.12
C THR A 2 -14.87 -9.70 0.72
N ILE A 3 -13.68 -9.95 1.26
CA ILE A 3 -12.74 -8.87 1.58
C ILE A 3 -12.41 -8.18 0.27
N ALA A 4 -12.75 -6.89 0.17
CA ALA A 4 -12.31 -6.07 -0.95
C ALA A 4 -10.77 -6.09 -0.95
N PRO A 5 -10.15 -6.36 -2.09
CA PRO A 5 -8.71 -6.50 -2.13
C PRO A 5 -8.04 -5.15 -1.81
N PRO A 6 -6.90 -5.16 -1.11
CA PRO A 6 -6.26 -3.95 -0.59
C PRO A 6 -5.65 -3.11 -1.72
N GLU A 7 -5.95 -1.80 -1.76
CA GLU A 7 -5.37 -0.88 -2.75
C GLU A 7 -3.83 -0.86 -2.63
N ILE A 8 -3.13 -1.29 -3.68
CA ILE A 8 -1.66 -1.40 -3.71
C ILE A 8 -1.04 -0.13 -4.29
N LYS A 9 -0.09 0.46 -3.57
CA LYS A 9 0.67 1.65 -3.98
C LYS A 9 2.17 1.36 -4.00
N PHE A 10 2.77 1.51 -5.17
CA PHE A 10 4.21 1.44 -5.34
C PHE A 10 4.86 2.76 -4.96
N VAL A 11 5.92 2.71 -4.16
CA VAL A 11 6.66 3.87 -3.67
C VAL A 11 8.15 3.63 -3.78
N THR A 12 8.93 4.68 -3.98
CA THR A 12 10.39 4.59 -4.17
C THR A 12 11.19 4.72 -2.87
N THR A 13 10.53 4.96 -1.74
CA THR A 13 11.17 5.26 -0.46
C THR A 13 10.74 4.29 0.63
N GLN A 14 11.67 3.83 1.47
CA GLN A 14 11.36 2.88 2.58
C GLN A 14 10.40 3.44 3.65
N ARG A 15 10.26 4.76 3.71
CA ARG A 15 9.38 5.45 4.64
C ARG A 15 8.33 6.20 3.85
N VAL A 16 7.07 5.83 4.03
CA VAL A 16 5.93 6.44 3.34
C VAL A 16 5.07 7.20 4.34
N ALA A 17 4.61 8.39 3.95
CA ALA A 17 3.56 9.09 4.65
C ALA A 17 2.22 8.69 4.02
N CYS A 18 1.31 8.17 4.83
CA CYS A 18 -0.06 7.92 4.43
C CYS A 18 -0.93 9.03 5.03
N ASP A 19 -1.45 9.91 4.19
CA ASP A 19 -2.36 11.00 4.58
C ASP A 19 -3.84 10.56 4.62
N GLY A 20 -4.13 9.28 4.33
CA GLY A 20 -5.49 8.80 4.17
C GLY A 20 -6.23 9.44 2.99
N ASP A 21 -7.52 9.17 2.86
CA ASP A 21 -8.43 10.04 2.09
C ASP A 21 -8.94 11.11 3.06
N GLU A 22 -8.84 12.40 2.72
CA GLU A 22 -9.24 13.55 3.56
C GLU A 22 -10.76 13.61 3.92
N GLY A 23 -11.49 12.49 3.74
CA GLY A 23 -12.88 12.33 4.10
C GLY A 23 -13.11 11.92 5.56
N PRO A 24 -14.37 11.83 6.00
CA PRO A 24 -14.74 11.52 7.38
C PRO A 24 -14.34 10.11 7.88
N LEU A 25 -13.92 9.22 6.98
CA LEU A 25 -13.35 7.91 7.29
C LEU A 25 -11.81 7.85 7.11
N GLY A 26 -11.20 8.98 6.79
CA GLY A 26 -9.75 9.14 6.72
C GLY A 26 -9.07 9.11 8.08
N HIS A 27 -7.78 8.82 8.09
CA HIS A 27 -6.93 8.93 9.28
C HIS A 27 -5.95 10.10 9.15
N PRO A 28 -5.44 10.64 10.26
CA PRO A 28 -4.37 11.65 10.23
C PRO A 28 -3.12 11.13 9.52
N ARG A 29 -2.24 12.03 9.05
CA ARG A 29 -0.94 11.65 8.49
C ARG A 29 -0.19 10.70 9.43
N VAL A 30 0.06 9.48 8.96
CA VAL A 30 0.91 8.51 9.64
C VAL A 30 2.13 8.19 8.79
N TYR A 31 3.25 7.92 9.46
CA TYR A 31 4.49 7.52 8.82
C TYR A 31 4.67 6.02 9.00
N LEU A 32 4.67 5.29 7.89
CA LEU A 32 4.85 3.85 7.85
C LEU A 32 6.26 3.53 7.36
N ASN A 33 6.88 2.52 7.96
CA ASN A 33 8.22 2.06 7.57
C ASN A 33 8.12 0.62 7.07
N MET A 34 8.61 0.39 5.85
CA MET A 34 8.58 -0.91 5.18
C MET A 34 9.67 -1.88 5.66
N GLY A 35 10.65 -1.40 6.42
CA GLY A 35 11.72 -2.22 6.95
C GLY A 35 12.47 -3.02 5.88
N THR A 36 12.79 -4.26 6.22
CA THR A 36 13.46 -5.24 5.36
C THR A 36 12.51 -5.96 4.40
N ASP A 37 11.22 -6.02 4.72
CA ASP A 37 10.20 -6.70 3.91
C ASP A 37 9.87 -5.92 2.64
N GLY A 38 10.19 -4.61 2.58
CA GLY A 38 9.92 -3.78 1.41
C GLY A 38 8.43 -3.57 1.14
N ARG A 39 7.57 -3.87 2.11
CA ARG A 39 6.13 -3.60 2.05
C ARG A 39 5.56 -3.24 3.42
N VAL A 40 4.51 -2.44 3.45
CA VAL A 40 3.80 -2.08 4.70
C VAL A 40 2.34 -1.81 4.41
N VAL A 41 1.45 -2.27 5.29
CA VAL A 41 0.01 -1.99 5.21
C VAL A 41 -0.33 -0.84 6.14
N CYS A 42 -1.12 0.12 5.65
CA CYS A 42 -1.72 1.13 6.51
C CYS A 42 -2.89 0.51 7.29
N GLY A 43 -2.82 0.48 8.61
CA GLY A 43 -3.87 -0.10 9.47
C GLY A 43 -5.19 0.68 9.55
N TYR A 44 -5.36 1.71 8.71
CA TYR A 44 -6.56 2.55 8.66
C TYR A 44 -7.23 2.49 7.29
N CYS A 45 -6.46 2.66 6.20
CA CYS A 45 -6.99 2.62 4.83
C CYS A 45 -6.87 1.25 4.16
N ASP A 46 -6.26 0.26 4.82
CA ASP A 46 -5.92 -1.06 4.26
C ASP A 46 -5.09 -1.00 2.97
N ARG A 47 -4.46 0.15 2.70
CA ARG A 47 -3.56 0.38 1.57
C ARG A 47 -2.25 -0.36 1.80
N LEU A 48 -1.82 -1.14 0.81
CA LEU A 48 -0.54 -1.82 0.81
C LEU A 48 0.49 -0.97 0.06
N PHE A 49 1.50 -0.49 0.77
CA PHE A 49 2.63 0.20 0.16
C PHE A 49 3.76 -0.79 -0.12
N ILE A 50 4.35 -0.70 -1.31
CA ILE A 50 5.43 -1.59 -1.76
C ILE A 50 6.59 -0.74 -2.27
N LEU A 51 7.80 -1.07 -1.83
CA LEU A 51 9.02 -0.44 -2.28
C LEU A 51 9.35 -0.91 -3.70
N GLU A 52 9.40 -0.01 -4.66
CA GLU A 52 9.84 -0.29 -6.03
C GLU A 52 11.29 -0.79 -6.05
N GLY A 53 11.53 -1.92 -6.71
CA GLY A 53 12.82 -2.61 -6.68
C GLY A 53 13.19 -3.22 -5.32
N GLY A 54 12.25 -3.22 -4.36
CA GLY A 54 12.39 -3.89 -3.08
C GLY A 54 12.08 -5.39 -3.16
N PRO A 55 12.32 -6.14 -2.06
CA PRO A 55 12.08 -7.59 -2.02
C PRO A 55 10.61 -7.99 -2.20
N ALA A 56 9.67 -7.07 -2.02
CA ALA A 56 8.24 -7.29 -2.24
C ALA A 56 7.74 -6.87 -3.64
N ASP A 57 8.57 -6.25 -4.49
CA ASP A 57 8.23 -5.90 -5.87
C ASP A 57 8.40 -7.11 -6.79
N THR A 58 7.47 -8.07 -6.67
CA THR A 58 7.41 -9.24 -7.55
C THR A 58 6.45 -8.98 -8.72
N PRO A 59 6.69 -9.60 -9.88
CA PRO A 59 5.78 -9.48 -11.03
C PRO A 59 4.35 -9.94 -10.71
N GLU A 60 4.20 -10.91 -9.80
CA GLU A 60 2.89 -11.38 -9.33
C GLU A 60 2.13 -10.27 -8.59
N VAL A 61 2.81 -9.58 -7.68
CA VAL A 61 2.21 -8.50 -6.89
C VAL A 61 1.87 -7.30 -7.78
N ARG A 62 2.71 -6.99 -8.76
CA ARG A 62 2.42 -5.96 -9.78
C ARG A 62 1.22 -6.31 -10.64
N ALA A 63 1.08 -7.58 -11.04
CA ALA A 63 -0.09 -8.05 -11.79
C ALA A 63 -1.37 -8.02 -10.95
N GLU A 64 -1.31 -8.31 -9.64
CA GLU A 64 -2.45 -8.19 -8.73
C GLU A 64 -2.86 -6.73 -8.50
N ALA A 65 -1.88 -5.83 -8.32
CA ALA A 65 -2.12 -4.40 -8.18
C ALA A 65 -2.83 -3.81 -9.42
N GLU A 66 -2.38 -4.19 -10.62
CA GLU A 66 -2.98 -3.74 -11.89
C GLU A 66 -4.45 -4.19 -12.00
N LYS A 67 -4.73 -5.45 -11.68
CA LYS A 67 -6.12 -5.98 -11.67
C LYS A 67 -7.02 -5.25 -10.69
N LEU A 68 -6.47 -4.81 -9.55
CA LEU A 68 -7.21 -4.06 -8.54
C LEU A 68 -7.53 -2.64 -8.94
N SER A 69 -6.60 -1.98 -9.63
CA SER A 69 -6.79 -0.60 -10.11
C SER A 69 -7.79 -0.50 -11.28
N ALA A 70 -8.14 -1.63 -11.89
CA ALA A 70 -9.02 -1.71 -13.06
C ALA A 70 -10.47 -2.14 -12.74
N ALA A 71 -10.81 -2.36 -11.47
CA ALA A 71 -12.13 -2.78 -11.00
C ALA A 71 -12.83 -1.67 -10.21
#